data_AF-A0A956Q7T1-F1
#
_entry.id   AF-A0A956Q7T1-F1
#
_cell.length_a   1.000
_cell.length_b   1.000
_cell.length_c   1.000
_cell.angle_alpha   90.00
_cell.angle_beta   90.00
_cell.angle_gamma   90.00
#
_symmetry.space_group_name_H-M   'P 1'
#
loop_
_entity.id
_entity.type
_entity.pdbx_description
1 polymer ?
#
loop_
_entity_poly.entity_id
_entity_poly.type
_entity_poly.pdbx_seq_one_letter_code
_entity_poly.pdbx_strand_id
1 'polypeptide(L)'
;MSFDAQEMIEVNYPLILEASELPGEEPPLVVSVATWGRGCKQETLQALEPYRHGLGFNGSVVARPPRSLAAQLFEMPELLGTEVPSGKRTQVLGVAYKSVHLDWLEE
;
A
#
# COMPACT_ATOMS: atom_id res chain seq x y z
N MET A 1 -17.23 12.32 4.66
CA MET A 1 -16.11 11.72 3.91
C MET A 1 -16.35 10.22 3.90
N SER A 2 -16.46 9.64 2.71
CA SER A 2 -16.44 8.19 2.53
C SER A 2 -14.97 7.86 2.29
N PHE A 3 -14.26 7.41 3.32
CA PHE A 3 -12.86 7.01 3.18
C PHE A 3 -12.80 5.78 2.28
N ASP A 4 -12.49 6.00 1.01
CA ASP A 4 -12.27 4.95 0.02
C ASP A 4 -10.77 4.64 -0.14
N ALA A 5 -10.47 3.62 -0.92
CA ALA A 5 -9.10 3.12 -1.07
C ALA A 5 -8.18 4.13 -1.78
N GLN A 6 -8.72 5.00 -2.64
CA GLN A 6 -7.92 6.04 -3.30
C GLN A 6 -7.55 7.15 -2.31
N GLU A 7 -8.49 7.57 -1.47
CA GLU A 7 -8.24 8.59 -0.43
C GLU A 7 -7.09 8.16 0.50
N MET A 8 -6.93 6.85 0.75
CA MET A 8 -5.79 6.32 1.54
C MET A 8 -4.42 6.58 0.91
N ILE A 9 -4.32 6.69 -0.41
CA ILE A 9 -3.08 7.08 -1.08
C ILE A 9 -2.86 8.59 -0.90
N GLU A 10 -3.89 9.39 -1.16
CA GLU A 10 -3.81 10.86 -1.12
C GLU A 10 -3.44 11.38 0.28
N VAL A 11 -4.10 10.90 1.33
CA VAL A 11 -3.88 11.39 2.71
C VAL A 11 -2.54 10.95 3.29
N ASN A 12 -1.94 9.87 2.76
CA ASN A 12 -0.66 9.34 3.21
C ASN A 12 0.48 9.55 2.21
N TYR A 13 0.26 10.35 1.17
CA TYR A 13 1.19 10.53 0.06
C TYR A 13 2.64 10.85 0.51
N PRO A 14 2.89 11.76 1.48
CA PRO A 14 4.26 12.04 1.93
C PRO A 14 4.95 10.80 2.51
N LEU A 15 4.25 10.03 3.34
CA LEU A 15 4.78 8.83 3.98
C LEU A 15 4.96 7.68 2.98
N ILE A 16 4.12 7.63 1.95
CA ILE A 16 4.24 6.68 0.84
C ILE A 16 5.51 6.97 0.03
N LEU A 17 5.80 8.25 -0.26
CA LEU A 17 7.03 8.66 -0.94
C LEU A 17 8.27 8.26 -0.12
N GLU A 18 8.29 8.58 1.17
CA GLU A 18 9.39 8.19 2.08
C GLU A 18 9.60 6.65 2.07
N ALA A 19 8.52 5.87 2.15
CA ALA A 19 8.61 4.41 2.09
C ALA A 19 9.14 3.89 0.74
N SER A 20 8.84 4.59 -0.34
CA SER A 20 9.24 4.21 -1.69
C SER A 20 10.74 4.35 -1.95
N GLU A 21 11.40 5.30 -1.28
CA GLU A 21 12.84 5.56 -1.43
C GLU A 21 13.73 4.60 -0.62
N LEU A 22 13.12 3.75 0.22
CA LEU A 22 13.87 2.77 1.00
C LEU A 22 14.57 1.74 0.09
N PRO A 23 15.64 1.07 0.55
CA PRO A 23 16.19 -0.06 -0.18
C PRO A 23 15.24 -1.26 -0.12
N GLY A 24 15.09 -2.00 -1.23
CA GLY A 24 14.23 -3.19 -1.27
C GLY A 24 14.05 -3.77 -2.67
N GLU A 25 12.97 -4.54 -2.83
CA GLU A 25 12.53 -5.05 -4.13
C GLU A 25 12.14 -3.89 -5.06
N GLU A 26 12.51 -4.02 -6.34
CA GLU A 26 12.27 -3.06 -7.41
C GLU A 26 11.40 -3.72 -8.50
N PRO A 27 10.35 -3.06 -9.01
CA PRO A 27 9.81 -1.77 -8.56
C PRO A 27 9.16 -1.86 -7.17
N PRO A 28 9.32 -0.84 -6.29
CA PRO A 28 8.72 -0.83 -4.96
C PRO A 28 7.20 -0.95 -5.04
N LEU A 29 6.66 -1.71 -4.08
CA LEU A 29 5.24 -1.73 -3.76
C LEU A 29 5.06 -1.14 -2.36
N VAL A 30 4.32 -0.03 -2.28
CA VAL A 30 3.93 0.58 -1.01
C VAL A 30 2.44 0.37 -0.80
N VAL A 31 2.04 -0.07 0.40
CA VAL A 31 0.65 -0.29 0.76
C VAL A 31 0.24 0.71 1.83
N SER A 32 -0.88 1.39 1.62
CA SER A 32 -1.50 2.33 2.56
C SER A 32 -2.85 1.77 3.02
N VAL A 33 -2.96 1.38 4.29
CA VAL A 33 -4.06 0.57 4.82
C VAL A 33 -4.80 1.29 5.94
N ALA A 34 -6.11 1.46 5.76
CA ALA A 34 -6.98 1.94 6.82
C ALA A 34 -7.09 0.90 7.97
N THR A 35 -6.89 1.37 9.21
CA THR A 35 -6.98 0.55 10.43
C THR A 35 -8.31 0.71 11.16
N TRP A 36 -9.14 1.69 10.79
CA TRP A 36 -10.44 1.99 11.40
C TRP A 36 -11.62 1.60 10.50
N GLY A 37 -12.86 1.65 11.05
CA GLY A 37 -14.10 1.58 10.25
C GLY A 37 -14.40 0.24 9.57
N ARG A 38 -14.33 -0.88 10.32
CA ARG A 38 -14.27 -2.25 9.74
C ARG A 38 -13.13 -2.37 8.72
N GLY A 39 -11.97 -1.77 9.01
CA GLY A 39 -10.80 -1.65 8.14
C GLY A 39 -10.19 -2.98 7.68
N CYS A 40 -8.87 -3.07 7.64
CA CYS A 40 -8.23 -4.33 7.27
C CYS A 40 -8.42 -5.42 8.33
N LYS A 41 -8.38 -6.69 7.91
CA LYS A 41 -8.39 -7.84 8.84
C LYS A 41 -7.18 -7.71 9.79
N GLN A 42 -7.35 -8.09 11.05
CA GLN A 42 -6.27 -7.97 12.03
C GLN A 42 -5.04 -8.80 11.63
N GLU A 43 -5.26 -9.96 11.01
CA GLU A 43 -4.22 -10.83 10.48
C GLU A 43 -3.42 -10.14 9.37
N THR A 44 -4.08 -9.34 8.52
CA THR A 44 -3.41 -8.53 7.49
C THR A 44 -2.53 -7.46 8.12
N LEU A 45 -3.01 -6.76 9.15
CA LEU A 45 -2.21 -5.75 9.86
C LEU A 45 -0.99 -6.39 10.55
N GLN A 46 -1.17 -7.55 11.18
CA GLN A 46 -0.08 -8.30 11.79
C GLN A 46 0.96 -8.78 10.77
N ALA A 47 0.52 -9.22 9.59
CA ALA A 47 1.41 -9.64 8.51
C ALA A 47 2.20 -8.47 7.90
N LEU A 48 1.63 -7.26 7.91
CA LEU A 48 2.30 -6.05 7.41
C LEU A 48 3.24 -5.40 8.42
N GLU A 49 3.09 -5.68 9.73
CA GLU A 49 3.87 -5.04 10.79
C GLU A 49 5.40 -5.13 10.59
N PRO A 50 6.00 -6.26 10.14
CA PRO A 50 7.44 -6.34 9.88
C PRO A 50 7.93 -5.42 8.74
N TYR A 51 7.01 -5.01 7.86
CA TYR A 51 7.27 -4.16 6.69
C TYR A 51 6.74 -2.74 6.88
N ARG A 52 6.22 -2.44 8.07
CA ARG A 52 5.66 -1.14 8.39
C ARG A 52 6.75 -0.09 8.35
N HIS A 53 6.54 0.90 7.50
CA HIS A 53 7.34 2.11 7.48
C HIS A 53 6.88 3.08 8.57
N GLY A 54 5.57 3.30 8.68
CA GLY A 54 5.01 4.26 9.64
C GLY A 54 3.51 4.15 9.83
N LEU A 55 3.00 5.01 10.71
CA LEU A 55 1.57 5.25 10.89
C LEU A 55 1.21 6.60 10.28
N GLY A 56 0.30 6.57 9.32
CA GLY A 56 -0.21 7.73 8.62
C GLY A 56 -1.47 8.32 9.26
N PHE A 57 -2.27 9.00 8.44
CA PHE A 57 -3.52 9.63 8.84
C PHE A 57 -4.43 8.67 9.62
N ASN A 58 -5.03 9.13 10.73
CA ASN A 58 -5.89 8.33 11.62
C ASN A 58 -5.30 6.98 12.08
N GLY A 59 -3.97 6.81 12.08
CA GLY A 59 -3.31 5.58 12.49
C GLY A 59 -3.28 4.50 11.40
N SER A 60 -3.36 4.89 10.13
CA SER A 60 -3.30 3.96 9.00
C SER A 60 -1.91 3.39 8.89
N VAL A 61 -1.78 2.15 8.46
CA VAL A 61 -0.46 1.55 8.25
C VAL A 61 0.03 1.89 6.87
N VAL A 62 1.24 2.45 6.77
CA VAL A 62 2.00 2.50 5.52
C VAL A 62 3.15 1.50 5.62
N ALA A 63 3.21 0.58 4.67
CA ALA A 63 4.18 -0.52 4.67
C ALA A 63 4.75 -0.75 3.26
N ARG A 64 5.97 -1.30 3.18
CA ARG A 64 6.59 -1.75 1.93
C ARG A 64 6.78 -3.27 1.95
N PRO A 65 5.70 -4.06 1.82
CA PRO A 65 5.80 -5.51 1.81
C PRO A 65 6.33 -6.04 0.47
N PRO A 66 6.88 -7.27 0.44
CA PRO A 66 7.12 -8.00 -0.79
C PRO A 66 5.84 -8.15 -1.61
N ARG A 67 5.96 -8.12 -2.94
CA ARG A 67 4.81 -8.23 -3.86
C ARG A 67 4.01 -9.50 -3.64
N SER A 68 4.70 -10.62 -3.39
CA SER A 68 4.09 -11.92 -3.13
C SER A 68 3.22 -11.94 -1.88
N LEU A 69 3.66 -11.25 -0.82
CA LEU A 69 2.88 -11.13 0.41
C LEU A 69 1.64 -10.27 0.17
N ALA A 70 1.79 -9.10 -0.47
CA ALA A 70 0.66 -8.23 -0.76
C ALA A 70 -0.38 -8.92 -1.67
N ALA A 71 0.07 -9.62 -2.72
CA ALA A 71 -0.79 -10.39 -3.61
C ALA A 71 -1.63 -11.42 -2.85
N GLN A 72 -1.03 -12.12 -1.88
CA GLN A 72 -1.72 -13.08 -1.03
C GLN A 72 -2.70 -12.41 -0.07
N LEU A 73 -2.30 -11.32 0.59
CA LEU A 73 -3.10 -10.66 1.62
C LEU A 73 -4.34 -9.97 1.07
N PHE A 74 -4.25 -9.42 -0.15
CA PHE A 74 -5.33 -8.67 -0.79
C PHE A 74 -6.01 -9.43 -1.92
N GLU A 75 -5.63 -10.69 -2.15
CA GLU A 75 -6.18 -11.55 -3.21
C GLU A 75 -6.00 -10.95 -4.62
N MET A 76 -4.83 -10.32 -4.86
CA MET A 76 -4.49 -9.58 -6.10
C MET A 76 -3.27 -10.21 -6.80
N PRO A 77 -3.42 -11.30 -7.59
CA PRO A 77 -2.31 -11.94 -8.29
C PRO A 77 -1.60 -11.04 -9.31
N GLU A 78 -2.25 -10.00 -9.82
CA GLU A 78 -1.70 -9.03 -10.77
C GLU A 78 -0.48 -8.24 -10.22
N LEU A 79 -0.30 -8.21 -8.90
CA LEU A 79 0.87 -7.58 -8.25
C LEU A 79 2.18 -8.34 -8.51
N LEU A 80 2.11 -9.62 -8.90
CA LEU A 80 3.26 -10.49 -9.15
C LEU A 80 3.89 -10.29 -10.53
N GLY A 81 3.12 -9.81 -11.51
CA GLY A 81 3.52 -9.72 -12.92
C GLY A 81 3.49 -8.31 -13.47
N THR A 82 3.62 -7.30 -12.61
CA THR A 82 3.33 -5.92 -13.02
C THR A 82 4.48 -5.34 -13.86
N GLU A 83 4.24 -5.14 -15.15
CA GLU A 83 5.10 -4.30 -15.99
C GLU A 83 5.06 -2.85 -15.48
N VAL A 84 6.24 -2.24 -15.33
CA VAL A 84 6.37 -0.84 -14.90
C VAL A 84 6.06 0.07 -16.10
N PRO A 85 5.01 0.93 -16.03
CA PRO A 85 4.75 1.90 -17.09
C PRO A 85 5.91 2.90 -17.21
N SER A 86 6.17 3.39 -18.43
CA SER A 86 7.19 4.41 -18.67
C SER A 86 6.97 5.67 -17.81
N GLY A 87 8.01 6.14 -17.11
CA GLY A 87 7.94 7.33 -16.24
C GLY A 87 7.26 7.09 -14.89
N LYS A 88 7.03 5.83 -14.50
CA LYS A 88 6.57 5.45 -13.17
C LYS A 88 7.67 4.68 -12.44
N ARG A 89 7.79 4.87 -11.13
CA ARG A 89 8.83 4.19 -10.31
C ARG A 89 8.27 3.32 -9.20
N THR A 90 7.14 3.71 -8.63
CA THR A 90 6.57 3.06 -7.44
C THR A 90 5.13 2.68 -7.68
N GLN A 91 4.79 1.44 -7.38
CA GLN A 91 3.40 1.02 -7.34
C GLN A 91 2.86 1.22 -5.93
N VAL A 92 1.63 1.72 -5.83
CA VAL A 92 0.98 2.01 -4.56
C VAL A 92 -0.38 1.34 -4.50
N LEU A 93 -0.64 0.66 -3.39
CA LEU A 93 -1.91 0.02 -3.11
C LEU A 93 -2.58 0.70 -1.92
N GLY A 94 -3.66 1.43 -2.18
CA GLY A 94 -4.56 1.93 -1.15
C GLY A 94 -5.58 0.86 -0.75
N VAL A 95 -5.86 0.73 0.53
CA VAL A 95 -6.80 -0.27 1.06
C VAL A 95 -7.70 0.33 2.13
N ALA A 96 -9.01 0.30 1.87
CA ALA A 96 -10.03 0.73 2.81
C ALA A 96 -11.29 -0.14 2.67
N TYR A 97 -11.78 -0.72 3.77
CA TYR A 97 -13.07 -1.45 3.83
C TYR A 97 -13.42 -2.33 2.62
N LYS A 98 -12.74 -3.48 2.44
CA LYS A 98 -12.90 -4.40 1.28
C LYS A 98 -12.67 -3.77 -0.11
N SER A 99 -12.36 -2.47 -0.18
CA SER A 99 -11.96 -1.78 -1.38
C SER A 99 -10.44 -1.73 -1.44
N VAL A 100 -9.93 -1.90 -2.65
CA VAL A 100 -8.52 -1.80 -2.99
C VAL A 100 -8.40 -0.87 -4.18
N HIS A 101 -7.38 -0.03 -4.19
CA HIS A 101 -7.08 0.87 -5.29
C HIS A 101 -5.59 0.80 -5.59
N LEU A 102 -5.26 0.52 -6.84
CA LEU A 102 -3.89 0.34 -7.30
C LEU A 102 -3.53 1.49 -8.23
N ASP A 103 -2.42 2.15 -7.94
CA ASP A 103 -1.92 3.28 -8.72
C ASP A 103 -0.39 3.23 -8.85
N TRP A 104 0.14 4.11 -9.70
CA TRP A 104 1.57 4.28 -9.96
C TRP A 104 2.01 5.72 -9.73
N LEU A 105 3.04 5.91 -8.90
CA LEU A 105 3.66 7.21 -8.69
C LEU A 105 4.50 7.61 -9.90
N GLU A 106 4.34 8.87 -10.29
CA GLU A 106 5.15 9.53 -11.32
C GLU A 106 6.58 9.77 -10.83
N GLU A 107 7.50 9.80 -11.79
CA GLU A 107 8.92 10.11 -11.59
C GLU A 107 9.19 11.60 -11.39
#